data_AF-A0A256ZLJ3-F1
#
_entry.id   AF-A0A256ZLJ3-F1
#
_cell.length_a   1.000
_cell.length_b   1.000
_cell.length_c   1.000
_cell.angle_alpha   90.00
_cell.angle_beta   90.00
_cell.angle_gamma   90.00
#
_symmetry.space_group_name_H-M   'P 1'
#
loop_
_entity.id
_entity.type
_entity.pdbx_description
1 polymer ?
#
loop_
_entity_poly.entity_id
_entity_poly.type
_entity_poly.pdbx_seq_one_letter_code
_entity_poly.pdbx_strand_id
1 'polypeptide(L)'
;MKGSWEDLYEDLRSKLGLSKRHAIDLGPREREALIRATDALREKFVLNVVGKDELAKARAWIREVGKCVEELRALLGVKCVFYTRELKSFISDPLAHLKKKIFVYTFDLLTGKIEPWQFERKASAAIRTSLRTNMRSIYQTWVFFKLLSLIASEEPSKLIHPEHGSLYVERSGRQRLGLIPPNCVISGLSGALSFFLEVPRPIAWEDSRDLASVWKFYVALRPDMMVYGGVVMDIADPPSDPPIKKPDFIVECKELDDWYGRVRDLKGQLSKPLSAEEWRFLWLKGLWDGLADAMGVKRKEVIRMFREERSIRLREPQLVQLYRSVYRPDEMALVSRARVPGEVRDELEAHGIKVYDDVGFRPERLEELAHELLSKARPAGEADLLAEVASILGLKQFDREALRKVLLELVREEADVLRKRLSASGPNDEGMRKYPGT
;
A
#
# COMPACT_ATOMS: atom_id res chain seq x y z
N MET A 1 36.06 5.42 16.82
CA MET A 1 35.70 5.86 18.19
C MET A 1 35.08 4.68 18.94
N LYS A 2 35.81 4.12 19.90
CA LYS A 2 35.27 3.19 20.91
C LYS A 2 34.69 4.09 22.02
N GLY A 3 33.37 4.03 22.20
CA GLY A 3 32.63 4.84 23.16
C GLY A 3 31.13 4.60 22.96
N SER A 4 30.39 4.62 24.06
CA SER A 4 28.94 4.49 24.15
C SER A 4 28.25 5.76 23.59
N TRP A 5 26.92 5.78 23.45
CA TRP A 5 26.25 7.02 23.03
C TRP A 5 26.22 8.04 24.18
N GLU A 6 26.28 7.54 25.41
CA GLU A 6 26.39 8.26 26.67
C GLU A 6 27.72 9.01 26.74
N ASP A 7 28.83 8.39 26.32
CA ASP A 7 30.15 9.04 26.26
C ASP A 7 30.12 10.24 25.29
N LEU A 8 29.47 10.07 24.14
CA LEU A 8 29.28 11.14 23.16
C LEU A 8 28.33 12.23 23.69
N TYR A 9 27.33 11.85 24.48
CA TYR A 9 26.43 12.80 25.13
C TYR A 9 27.16 13.65 26.16
N GLU A 10 27.96 13.06 27.05
CA GLU A 10 28.73 13.80 28.06
C GLU A 10 29.80 14.68 27.44
N ASP A 11 30.50 14.19 26.39
CA ASP A 11 31.45 15.00 25.62
C ASP A 11 30.75 16.21 24.98
N LEU A 12 29.60 16.02 24.31
CA LEU A 12 28.83 17.11 23.72
C LEU A 12 28.30 18.07 24.78
N ARG A 13 27.82 17.56 25.91
CA ARG A 13 27.30 18.37 27.02
C ARG A 13 28.39 19.26 27.63
N SER A 14 29.60 18.73 27.83
CA SER A 14 30.75 19.48 28.34
C SER A 14 31.21 20.57 27.38
N LYS A 15 31.20 20.29 26.06
CA LYS A 15 31.57 21.23 25.01
C LYS A 15 30.52 22.32 24.74
N LEU A 16 29.24 22.00 24.89
CA LEU A 16 28.12 22.89 24.56
C LEU A 16 27.68 23.80 25.72
N GLY A 17 28.24 23.66 26.93
CA GLY A 17 28.10 24.62 28.04
C GLY A 17 26.66 25.07 28.31
N LEU A 18 25.80 24.17 28.82
CA LEU A 18 24.36 24.42 28.90
C LEU A 18 23.94 25.10 30.21
N SER A 19 24.12 26.43 30.30
CA SER A 19 23.32 27.24 31.22
C SER A 19 22.04 27.72 30.51
N LYS A 20 20.91 27.10 30.87
CA LYS A 20 19.50 27.43 30.58
C LYS A 20 19.23 28.71 29.75
N ARG A 21 18.84 28.56 28.47
CA ARG A 21 17.65 29.17 27.80
C ARG A 21 17.69 29.24 26.26
N HIS A 22 18.82 29.04 25.59
CA HIS A 22 18.99 29.62 24.24
C HIS A 22 18.86 28.67 23.04
N ALA A 23 18.18 27.53 23.18
CA ALA A 23 17.98 26.62 22.05
C ALA A 23 17.11 27.23 20.93
N ILE A 24 16.24 28.20 21.30
CA ILE A 24 15.40 28.95 20.37
C ILE A 24 16.19 30.09 19.69
N ASP A 25 17.29 30.56 20.29
CA ASP A 25 18.06 31.74 19.85
C ASP A 25 19.30 31.42 19.00
N LEU A 26 19.57 30.14 18.72
CA LEU A 26 20.72 29.74 17.89
C LEU A 26 20.61 30.30 16.46
N GLY A 27 21.66 30.98 15.99
CA GLY A 27 21.77 31.44 14.61
C GLY A 27 21.95 30.29 13.62
N PRO A 28 21.80 30.51 12.29
CA PRO A 28 21.91 29.45 11.28
C PRO A 28 23.22 28.66 11.34
N ARG A 29 24.36 29.33 11.58
CA ARG A 29 25.70 28.69 11.67
C ARG A 29 25.86 27.82 12.92
N GLU A 30 25.31 28.25 14.05
CA GLU A 30 25.36 27.51 15.32
C GLU A 30 24.43 26.29 15.27
N ARG A 31 23.26 26.42 14.63
CA ARG A 31 22.39 25.27 14.34
C ARG A 31 23.10 24.26 13.45
N GLU A 32 23.82 24.69 12.42
CA GLU A 32 24.55 23.80 11.53
C GLU A 32 25.72 23.10 12.25
N ALA A 33 26.44 23.81 13.11
CA ALA A 33 27.48 23.23 13.96
C ALA A 33 26.89 22.20 14.95
N LEU A 34 25.74 22.50 15.56
CA LEU A 34 25.02 21.56 16.43
C LEU A 34 24.49 20.35 15.65
N ILE A 35 23.96 20.53 14.44
CA ILE A 35 23.52 19.43 13.57
C ILE A 35 24.68 18.48 13.28
N ARG A 36 25.85 19.03 12.91
CA ARG A 36 27.07 18.24 12.69
C ARG A 36 27.53 17.52 13.96
N ALA A 37 27.58 18.21 15.09
CA ALA A 37 28.05 17.67 16.35
C ALA A 37 27.14 16.54 16.89
N THR A 38 25.83 16.67 16.71
CA THR A 38 24.84 15.68 17.15
C THR A 38 24.67 14.49 16.21
N ASP A 39 25.27 14.52 15.03
CA ASP A 39 25.11 13.48 14.03
C ASP A 39 25.74 12.15 14.45
N ALA A 40 26.95 12.20 15.02
CA ALA A 40 27.66 11.02 15.54
C ALA A 40 26.93 10.38 16.73
N LEU A 41 26.39 11.19 17.64
CA LEU A 41 25.58 10.71 18.76
C LEU A 41 24.34 9.97 18.25
N ARG A 42 23.59 10.58 17.31
CA ARG A 42 22.39 9.97 16.73
C ARG A 42 22.69 8.67 16.01
N GLU A 43 23.77 8.64 15.24
CA GLU A 43 24.22 7.42 14.57
C GLU A 43 24.55 6.30 15.55
N LYS A 44 25.35 6.61 16.57
CA LYS A 44 25.73 5.65 17.60
C LYS A 44 24.52 5.12 18.35
N PHE A 45 23.58 6.00 18.69
CA PHE A 45 22.34 5.65 19.37
C PHE A 45 21.47 4.74 18.50
N VAL A 46 21.27 5.08 17.21
CA VAL A 46 20.53 4.21 16.28
C VAL A 46 21.18 2.82 16.18
N LEU A 47 22.50 2.76 16.01
CA LEU A 47 23.23 1.50 15.94
C LEU A 47 23.15 0.68 17.23
N ASN A 48 23.08 1.33 18.40
CA ASN A 48 22.83 0.66 19.67
C ASN A 48 21.41 0.06 19.72
N VAL A 49 20.39 0.84 19.31
CA VAL A 49 18.99 0.43 19.43
C VAL A 49 18.59 -0.71 18.49
N VAL A 50 19.03 -0.67 17.22
CA VAL A 50 18.62 -1.67 16.20
C VAL A 50 19.72 -2.63 15.81
N GLY A 51 20.99 -2.32 16.10
CA GLY A 51 22.11 -3.14 15.65
C GLY A 51 22.44 -2.97 14.16
N LYS A 52 23.64 -3.43 13.78
CA LYS A 52 24.10 -3.39 12.37
C LYS A 52 23.35 -4.39 11.49
N ASP A 53 22.97 -5.54 12.06
CA ASP A 53 22.37 -6.64 11.30
C ASP A 53 20.96 -6.29 10.80
N GLU A 54 20.14 -5.64 11.63
CA GLU A 54 18.81 -5.19 11.19
C GLU A 54 18.90 -4.11 10.10
N LEU A 55 19.90 -3.22 10.16
CA LEU A 55 20.15 -2.26 9.07
C LEU A 55 20.64 -2.96 7.80
N ALA A 56 21.50 -3.98 7.93
CA ALA A 56 21.95 -4.78 6.79
C ALA A 56 20.78 -5.54 6.14
N LYS A 57 19.87 -6.09 6.95
CA LYS A 57 18.62 -6.72 6.53
C LYS A 57 17.70 -5.73 5.82
N ALA A 58 17.52 -4.52 6.34
CA ALA A 58 16.76 -3.48 5.66
C ALA A 58 17.35 -3.12 4.29
N ARG A 59 18.69 -2.95 4.21
CA ARG A 59 19.37 -2.73 2.93
C ARG A 59 19.20 -3.91 1.96
N ALA A 60 19.15 -5.15 2.46
CA ALA A 60 18.88 -6.31 1.63
C ALA A 60 17.47 -6.28 1.04
N TRP A 61 16.44 -5.99 1.84
CA TRP A 61 15.06 -5.90 1.35
C TRP A 61 14.88 -4.77 0.33
N ILE A 62 15.56 -3.63 0.55
CA ILE A 62 15.57 -2.51 -0.40
C ILE A 62 16.16 -2.93 -1.75
N ARG A 63 17.24 -3.75 -1.75
CA ARG A 63 17.81 -4.27 -3.00
C ARG A 63 16.82 -5.15 -3.76
N GLU A 64 16.05 -5.98 -3.06
CA GLU A 64 15.03 -6.83 -3.71
C GLU A 64 13.92 -5.99 -4.37
N VAL A 65 13.45 -4.92 -3.73
CA VAL A 65 12.53 -3.96 -4.37
C VAL A 65 13.18 -3.30 -5.58
N GLY A 66 14.45 -2.90 -5.47
CA GLY A 66 15.21 -2.31 -6.58
C GLY A 66 15.28 -3.22 -7.81
N LYS A 67 15.49 -4.53 -7.62
CA LYS A 67 15.44 -5.52 -8.71
C LYS A 67 14.06 -5.56 -9.37
N CYS A 68 12.99 -5.58 -8.57
CA CYS A 68 11.63 -5.57 -9.11
C CYS A 68 11.35 -4.30 -9.95
N VAL A 69 11.89 -3.14 -9.59
CA VAL A 69 11.72 -1.92 -10.39
C VAL A 69 12.36 -2.07 -11.78
N GLU A 70 13.54 -2.68 -11.87
CA GLU A 70 14.21 -2.93 -13.15
C GLU A 70 13.45 -3.97 -13.99
N GLU A 71 12.89 -5.01 -13.36
CA GLU A 71 12.02 -5.98 -14.04
C GLU A 71 10.76 -5.31 -14.61
N LEU A 72 10.07 -4.49 -13.82
CA LEU A 72 8.88 -3.75 -14.27
C LEU A 72 9.20 -2.75 -15.38
N ARG A 73 10.41 -2.15 -15.36
CA ARG A 73 10.88 -1.31 -16.46
C ARG A 73 10.99 -2.11 -17.76
N ALA A 74 11.55 -3.32 -17.70
CA ALA A 74 11.72 -4.18 -18.86
C ALA A 74 10.40 -4.76 -19.38
N LEU A 75 9.53 -5.24 -18.48
CA LEU A 75 8.30 -5.94 -18.83
C LEU A 75 7.12 -5.01 -19.17
N LEU A 76 6.97 -3.93 -18.40
CA LEU A 76 5.78 -3.06 -18.45
C LEU A 76 6.08 -1.62 -18.85
N GLY A 77 7.34 -1.30 -19.17
CA GLY A 77 7.75 0.05 -19.55
C GLY A 77 7.67 1.07 -18.41
N VAL A 78 7.75 0.62 -17.15
CA VAL A 78 7.74 1.52 -15.99
C VAL A 78 8.97 2.42 -16.00
N LYS A 79 8.76 3.73 -16.13
CA LYS A 79 9.81 4.74 -16.19
C LYS A 79 10.34 5.10 -14.81
N CYS A 80 9.42 5.34 -13.87
CA CYS A 80 9.75 5.70 -12.50
C CYS A 80 8.70 5.21 -11.51
N VAL A 81 9.13 5.05 -10.27
CA VAL A 81 8.30 4.64 -9.15
C VAL A 81 8.31 5.73 -8.09
N PHE A 82 7.12 6.09 -7.62
CA PHE A 82 6.93 7.07 -6.55
C PHE A 82 6.50 6.38 -5.26
N TYR A 83 7.25 6.65 -4.19
CA TYR A 83 7.00 6.16 -2.84
C TYR A 83 6.56 7.32 -1.94
N THR A 84 5.92 7.00 -0.81
CA THR A 84 5.69 7.99 0.26
C THR A 84 7.00 8.67 0.64
N ARG A 85 6.92 9.94 1.08
CA ARG A 85 8.10 10.70 1.53
C ARG A 85 8.93 9.93 2.56
N GLU A 86 8.25 9.23 3.45
CA GLU A 86 8.85 8.40 4.49
C GLU A 86 9.60 7.20 3.90
N LEU A 87 8.91 6.39 3.09
CA LEU A 87 9.49 5.20 2.46
C LEU A 87 10.63 5.58 1.51
N LYS A 88 10.47 6.65 0.71
CA LYS A 88 11.54 7.18 -0.16
C LYS A 88 12.79 7.53 0.64
N SER A 89 12.63 8.27 1.73
CA SER A 89 13.75 8.65 2.62
C SER A 89 14.44 7.40 3.21
N PHE A 90 13.65 6.38 3.56
CA PHE A 90 14.19 5.13 4.12
C PHE A 90 14.90 4.28 3.06
N ILE A 91 14.35 4.15 1.85
CA ILE A 91 14.97 3.44 0.72
C ILE A 91 16.31 4.07 0.34
N SER A 92 16.40 5.42 0.32
CA SER A 92 17.65 6.11 0.00
C SER A 92 18.77 5.81 1.01
N ASP A 93 18.49 5.93 2.30
CA ASP A 93 19.42 5.53 3.36
C ASP A 93 18.69 5.25 4.69
N PRO A 94 18.54 3.98 5.09
CA PRO A 94 17.86 3.60 6.32
C PRO A 94 18.44 4.25 7.57
N LEU A 95 19.78 4.37 7.64
CA LEU A 95 20.45 4.91 8.82
C LEU A 95 20.17 6.41 8.96
N ALA A 96 20.38 7.18 7.87
CA ALA A 96 20.07 8.60 7.87
C ALA A 96 18.57 8.85 8.13
N HIS A 97 17.67 8.01 7.60
CA HIS A 97 16.25 8.12 7.90
C HIS A 97 15.97 7.97 9.41
N LEU A 98 16.51 6.93 10.07
CA LEU A 98 16.28 6.71 11.49
C LEU A 98 16.92 7.81 12.36
N LYS A 99 18.09 8.34 11.97
CA LYS A 99 18.71 9.52 12.61
C LYS A 99 17.80 10.76 12.56
N LYS A 100 17.04 10.97 11.48
CA LYS A 100 16.06 12.06 11.38
C LYS A 100 14.92 11.91 12.39
N LYS A 101 14.47 10.66 12.67
CA LYS A 101 13.36 10.41 13.61
C LYS A 101 13.67 10.82 15.03
N ILE A 102 14.95 10.76 15.42
CA ILE A 102 15.38 11.12 16.77
C ILE A 102 15.93 12.54 16.90
N PHE A 103 15.85 13.34 15.84
CA PHE A 103 16.43 14.69 15.82
C PHE A 103 15.90 15.56 16.95
N VAL A 104 14.57 15.68 17.07
CA VAL A 104 13.93 16.50 18.12
C VAL A 104 14.24 15.96 19.52
N TYR A 105 14.19 14.64 19.71
CA TYR A 105 14.52 14.02 21.00
C TYR A 105 15.97 14.29 21.41
N THR A 106 16.91 14.27 20.45
CA THR A 106 18.33 14.54 20.71
C THR A 106 18.52 15.98 21.16
N PHE A 107 17.78 16.91 20.54
CA PHE A 107 17.80 18.30 20.93
C PHE A 107 17.19 18.53 22.32
N ASP A 108 16.07 17.88 22.63
CA ASP A 108 15.45 17.96 23.95
C ASP A 108 16.36 17.37 25.04
N LEU A 109 17.12 16.32 24.73
CA LEU A 109 18.13 15.74 25.63
C LEU A 109 19.25 16.75 25.90
N LEU A 110 19.83 17.32 24.84
CA LEU A 110 20.94 18.27 24.98
C LEU A 110 20.51 19.56 25.67
N THR A 111 19.26 19.99 25.51
CA THR A 111 18.75 21.19 26.19
C THR A 111 18.32 20.95 27.63
N GLY A 112 18.44 19.71 28.13
CA GLY A 112 18.02 19.33 29.48
C GLY A 112 16.51 19.36 29.68
N LYS A 113 15.72 19.35 28.60
CA LYS A 113 14.25 19.23 28.68
C LYS A 113 13.80 17.82 29.02
N ILE A 114 14.59 16.82 28.64
CA ILE A 114 14.38 15.42 28.99
C ILE A 114 15.68 14.82 29.53
N GLU A 115 15.53 13.92 30.49
CA GLU A 115 16.64 13.17 31.06
C GLU A 115 17.12 12.04 30.12
N PRO A 116 18.38 11.56 30.25
CA PRO A 116 18.92 10.47 29.42
C PRO A 116 18.02 9.23 29.35
N TRP A 117 17.44 8.80 30.47
CA TRP A 117 16.53 7.64 30.51
C TRP A 117 15.23 7.88 29.72
N GLN A 118 14.73 9.12 29.70
CA GLN A 118 13.52 9.48 28.94
C GLN A 118 13.82 9.53 27.45
N PHE A 119 14.99 10.07 27.08
CA PHE A 119 15.49 10.04 25.72
C PHE A 119 15.62 8.60 25.25
N GLU A 120 16.32 7.74 25.99
CA GLU A 120 16.53 6.35 25.63
C GLU A 120 15.20 5.65 25.36
N ARG A 121 14.23 5.76 26.26
CA ARG A 121 12.90 5.15 26.12
C ARG A 121 12.15 5.68 24.89
N LYS A 122 12.03 7.01 24.74
CA LYS A 122 11.22 7.63 23.67
C LYS A 122 11.87 7.47 22.29
N ALA A 123 13.17 7.75 22.19
CA ALA A 123 13.92 7.67 20.95
C ALA A 123 14.04 6.21 20.46
N SER A 124 14.26 5.24 21.37
CA SER A 124 14.27 3.82 21.00
C SER A 124 12.92 3.36 20.44
N ALA A 125 11.81 3.77 21.05
CA ALA A 125 10.47 3.45 20.57
C ALA A 125 10.21 4.07 19.18
N ALA A 126 10.62 5.32 18.96
CA ALA A 126 10.49 6.00 17.67
C ALA A 126 11.29 5.29 16.57
N ILE A 127 12.54 4.90 16.85
CA ILE A 127 13.40 4.17 15.92
C ILE A 127 12.79 2.80 15.57
N ARG A 128 12.43 2.00 16.58
CA ARG A 128 11.90 0.64 16.36
C ARG A 128 10.60 0.68 15.58
N THR A 129 9.69 1.60 15.90
CA THR A 129 8.44 1.80 15.14
C THR A 129 8.74 2.22 13.71
N SER A 130 9.62 3.20 13.49
CA SER A 130 9.97 3.66 12.14
C SER A 130 10.60 2.56 11.30
N LEU A 131 11.52 1.78 11.87
CA LEU A 131 12.13 0.63 11.18
C LEU A 131 11.06 -0.39 10.80
N ARG A 132 10.24 -0.83 11.75
CA ARG A 132 9.18 -1.84 11.53
C ARG A 132 8.19 -1.39 10.45
N THR A 133 7.69 -0.16 10.53
CA THR A 133 6.74 0.38 9.53
C THR A 133 7.34 0.43 8.14
N ASN A 134 8.59 0.88 7.98
CA ASN A 134 9.23 0.92 6.66
C ASN A 134 9.52 -0.49 6.13
N MET A 135 9.92 -1.43 6.99
CA MET A 135 10.13 -2.83 6.59
C MET A 135 8.83 -3.47 6.09
N ARG A 136 7.69 -3.21 6.77
CA ARG A 136 6.36 -3.59 6.30
C ARG A 136 6.08 -3.05 4.90
N SER A 137 6.23 -1.75 4.70
CA SER A 137 5.97 -1.13 3.40
C SER A 137 6.90 -1.65 2.30
N ILE A 138 8.17 -1.95 2.61
CA ILE A 138 9.09 -2.57 1.65
C ILE A 138 8.58 -3.94 1.22
N TYR A 139 8.17 -4.79 2.16
CA TYR A 139 7.71 -6.14 1.84
C TYR A 139 6.42 -6.12 1.01
N GLN A 140 5.45 -5.30 1.42
CA GLN A 140 4.21 -5.08 0.65
C GLN A 140 4.49 -4.58 -0.77
N THR A 141 5.40 -3.62 -0.90
CA THR A 141 5.83 -3.09 -2.21
C THR A 141 6.48 -4.17 -3.05
N TRP A 142 7.32 -5.03 -2.45
CA TRP A 142 7.94 -6.14 -3.15
C TRP A 142 6.90 -7.14 -3.66
N VAL A 143 5.94 -7.56 -2.82
CA VAL A 143 4.85 -8.46 -3.22
C VAL A 143 4.07 -7.85 -4.39
N PHE A 144 3.67 -6.57 -4.27
CA PHE A 144 2.94 -5.87 -5.31
C PHE A 144 3.70 -5.85 -6.65
N PHE A 145 4.96 -5.41 -6.64
CA PHE A 145 5.76 -5.37 -7.87
C PHE A 145 6.00 -6.76 -8.44
N LYS A 146 6.22 -7.76 -7.58
CA LYS A 146 6.49 -9.11 -8.04
C LYS A 146 5.25 -9.73 -8.69
N LEU A 147 4.05 -9.51 -8.14
CA LEU A 147 2.80 -9.95 -8.76
C LEU A 147 2.61 -9.31 -10.14
N LEU A 148 2.89 -8.00 -10.29
CA LEU A 148 2.84 -7.34 -11.59
C LEU A 148 3.85 -7.93 -12.59
N SER A 149 5.09 -8.19 -12.16
CA SER A 149 6.10 -8.83 -13.01
C SER A 149 5.70 -10.24 -13.44
N LEU A 150 5.12 -11.03 -12.53
CA LEU A 150 4.68 -12.40 -12.80
C LEU A 150 3.52 -12.41 -13.81
N ILE A 151 2.49 -11.59 -13.58
CA ILE A 151 1.37 -11.42 -14.52
C ILE A 151 1.88 -11.02 -15.91
N ALA A 152 2.79 -10.04 -15.97
CA ALA A 152 3.38 -9.59 -17.24
C ALA A 152 4.31 -10.62 -17.91
N SER A 153 4.72 -11.65 -17.19
CA SER A 153 5.53 -12.76 -17.72
C SER A 153 4.68 -13.92 -18.23
N GLU A 154 3.44 -14.07 -17.74
CA GLU A 154 2.49 -15.09 -18.22
C GLU A 154 1.91 -14.75 -19.59
N GLU A 155 1.56 -13.48 -19.82
CA GLU A 155 0.99 -13.01 -21.08
C GLU A 155 1.45 -11.59 -21.45
N PRO A 156 1.46 -11.24 -22.75
CA PRO A 156 1.81 -9.89 -23.17
C PRO A 156 0.88 -8.85 -22.54
N SER A 157 1.44 -8.07 -21.62
CA SER A 157 0.70 -7.16 -20.76
C SER A 157 1.22 -5.73 -20.87
N LYS A 158 0.36 -4.75 -20.57
CA LYS A 158 0.73 -3.33 -20.47
C LYS A 158 0.07 -2.67 -19.27
N LEU A 159 0.72 -1.63 -18.75
CA LEU A 159 0.04 -0.70 -17.85
C LEU A 159 -0.80 0.28 -18.68
N ILE A 160 -2.12 0.22 -18.53
CA ILE A 160 -3.04 1.24 -19.09
C ILE A 160 -3.29 2.36 -18.09
N HIS A 161 -3.02 2.12 -16.81
CA HIS A 161 -2.95 3.17 -15.80
C HIS A 161 -1.76 2.92 -14.87
N PRO A 162 -0.96 3.95 -14.54
CA PRO A 162 -0.97 5.28 -15.17
C PRO A 162 -0.32 5.26 -16.57
N GLU A 163 -0.97 5.90 -17.55
CA GLU A 163 -0.57 5.87 -18.98
C GLU A 163 0.86 6.38 -19.24
N HIS A 164 1.34 7.32 -18.42
CA HIS A 164 2.69 7.89 -18.55
C HIS A 164 3.80 6.96 -18.02
N GLY A 165 3.46 5.77 -17.50
CA GLY A 165 4.40 4.76 -17.04
C GLY A 165 5.09 5.11 -15.71
N SER A 166 4.51 5.98 -14.89
CA SER A 166 5.05 6.28 -13.56
C SER A 166 4.18 5.69 -12.46
N LEU A 167 4.63 4.58 -11.87
CA LEU A 167 3.87 3.83 -10.90
C LEU A 167 3.91 4.50 -9.52
N TYR A 168 2.76 4.72 -8.90
CA TYR A 168 2.66 5.32 -7.57
C TYR A 168 2.30 4.25 -6.55
N VAL A 169 3.19 3.99 -5.59
CA VAL A 169 2.89 3.11 -4.44
C VAL A 169 1.98 3.83 -3.44
N GLU A 170 2.07 5.17 -3.36
CA GLU A 170 1.17 6.00 -2.56
C GLU A 170 0.07 6.67 -3.39
N ARG A 171 -0.99 7.13 -2.72
CA ARG A 171 -2.14 7.82 -3.36
C ARG A 171 -2.28 9.29 -2.96
N SER A 172 -1.32 9.81 -2.19
CA SER A 172 -1.28 11.22 -1.74
C SER A 172 -1.40 12.18 -2.92
N GLY A 173 -2.38 13.10 -2.86
CA GLY A 173 -2.63 14.09 -3.92
C GLY A 173 -3.32 13.57 -5.19
N ARG A 174 -3.70 12.28 -5.23
CA ARG A 174 -4.40 11.65 -6.38
C ARG A 174 -5.89 11.44 -6.16
N GLN A 175 -6.32 11.42 -4.89
CA GLN A 175 -7.72 11.30 -4.52
C GLN A 175 -8.39 12.67 -4.56
N ARG A 176 -8.71 13.15 -5.77
CA ARG A 176 -9.47 14.39 -5.97
C ARG A 176 -10.94 14.06 -6.21
N LEU A 177 -11.83 15.01 -5.92
CA LEU A 177 -13.26 14.94 -6.26
C LEU A 177 -14.02 13.74 -5.65
N GLY A 178 -13.60 13.24 -4.49
CA GLY A 178 -14.29 12.12 -3.83
C GLY A 178 -14.02 10.75 -4.45
N LEU A 179 -13.06 10.63 -5.38
CA LEU A 179 -12.71 9.36 -6.02
C LEU A 179 -11.55 8.66 -5.29
N ILE A 180 -11.55 7.34 -5.38
CA ILE A 180 -10.41 6.49 -5.00
C ILE A 180 -9.92 5.77 -6.27
N PRO A 181 -8.89 6.28 -6.96
CA PRO A 181 -8.37 5.66 -8.17
C PRO A 181 -7.40 4.50 -7.86
N PRO A 182 -7.19 3.58 -8.83
CA PRO A 182 -6.23 2.50 -8.71
C PRO A 182 -4.80 3.04 -8.66
N ASN A 183 -3.91 2.29 -8.02
CA ASN A 183 -2.48 2.51 -8.11
C ASN A 183 -1.95 2.16 -9.51
N CYS A 184 -2.51 1.10 -10.10
CA CYS A 184 -2.30 0.77 -11.50
C CYS A 184 -3.43 -0.09 -12.06
N VAL A 185 -3.53 -0.09 -13.39
CA VAL A 185 -4.33 -1.06 -14.14
C VAL A 185 -3.42 -1.73 -15.15
N ILE A 186 -3.28 -3.04 -15.03
CA ILE A 186 -2.56 -3.90 -15.98
C ILE A 186 -3.60 -4.55 -16.90
N SER A 187 -3.31 -4.60 -18.19
CA SER A 187 -4.15 -5.23 -19.21
C SER A 187 -3.32 -6.17 -20.06
N GLY A 188 -3.82 -7.37 -20.27
CA GLY A 188 -3.26 -8.38 -21.17
C GLY A 188 -4.37 -9.10 -21.94
N LEU A 189 -4.09 -10.30 -22.42
CA LEU A 189 -5.02 -11.13 -23.21
C LEU A 189 -6.19 -11.64 -22.37
N SER A 190 -5.95 -11.95 -21.10
CA SER A 190 -6.99 -12.42 -20.17
C SER A 190 -7.94 -11.29 -19.73
N GLY A 191 -7.59 -10.03 -20.03
CA GLY A 191 -8.35 -8.84 -19.66
C GLY A 191 -7.52 -7.87 -18.82
N ALA A 192 -8.19 -7.05 -18.03
CA ALA A 192 -7.57 -6.10 -17.13
C ALA A 192 -7.75 -6.46 -15.65
N LEU A 193 -6.78 -6.01 -14.84
CA LEU A 193 -6.82 -6.02 -13.38
C LEU A 193 -6.46 -4.63 -12.85
N SER A 194 -7.29 -4.12 -11.95
CA SER A 194 -7.10 -2.83 -11.29
C SER A 194 -6.65 -3.04 -9.84
N PHE A 195 -5.45 -2.55 -9.50
CA PHE A 195 -4.82 -2.73 -8.20
C PHE A 195 -4.94 -1.48 -7.34
N PHE A 196 -5.31 -1.67 -6.08
CA PHE A 196 -5.47 -0.61 -5.08
C PHE A 196 -4.69 -0.96 -3.81
N LEU A 197 -3.79 -0.06 -3.40
CA LEU A 197 -2.91 -0.25 -2.24
C LEU A 197 -3.40 0.56 -1.04
N GLU A 198 -3.37 -0.06 0.14
CA GLU A 198 -3.73 0.51 1.43
C GLU A 198 -5.11 1.24 1.42
N VAL A 199 -6.12 0.64 0.80
CA VAL A 199 -7.49 1.16 0.68
C VAL A 199 -8.39 0.73 1.84
N PRO A 200 -9.42 1.52 2.22
CA PRO A 200 -10.05 2.61 1.45
C PRO A 200 -9.77 4.03 1.97
N ARG A 201 -8.81 4.21 2.89
CA ARG A 201 -8.54 5.52 3.51
C ARG A 201 -8.27 6.62 2.47
N PRO A 202 -8.94 7.80 2.55
CA PRO A 202 -8.62 8.97 1.75
C PRO A 202 -7.47 9.74 2.43
N ILE A 203 -6.50 10.17 1.64
CA ILE A 203 -5.28 10.86 2.09
C ILE A 203 -5.35 12.36 1.76
N ALA A 204 -6.19 12.76 0.79
CA ALA A 204 -6.23 14.14 0.27
C ALA A 204 -7.60 14.61 -0.27
N TRP A 205 -8.72 14.22 0.35
CA TRP A 205 -10.02 14.81 0.02
C TRP A 205 -10.09 16.23 0.61
N GLU A 206 -9.74 17.21 -0.22
CA GLU A 206 -9.78 18.64 0.10
C GLU A 206 -11.23 19.16 -0.01
N ASP A 207 -12.08 18.87 0.97
CA ASP A 207 -13.11 19.85 1.35
C ASP A 207 -13.69 19.61 2.75
N SER A 208 -13.77 20.67 3.53
CA SER A 208 -14.11 20.66 4.96
C SER A 208 -15.62 20.63 5.22
N ARG A 209 -16.44 20.38 4.19
CA ARG A 209 -17.89 20.56 4.27
C ARG A 209 -18.68 19.29 4.56
N ASP A 210 -18.07 18.11 4.44
CA ASP A 210 -18.80 16.87 4.67
C ASP A 210 -17.94 15.78 5.33
N LEU A 211 -17.30 16.12 6.45
CA LEU A 211 -16.52 15.16 7.26
C LEU A 211 -17.34 13.89 7.56
N ALA A 212 -18.67 14.02 7.71
CA ALA A 212 -19.60 12.92 7.96
C ALA A 212 -19.65 11.90 6.81
N SER A 213 -19.67 12.34 5.55
CA SER A 213 -19.70 11.42 4.40
C SER A 213 -18.35 10.73 4.16
N VAL A 214 -17.24 11.36 4.54
CA VAL A 214 -15.89 10.81 4.37
C VAL A 214 -15.43 9.97 5.57
N TRP A 215 -16.00 10.18 6.75
CA TRP A 215 -15.58 9.55 8.00
C TRP A 215 -15.56 8.02 7.92
N LYS A 216 -16.56 7.44 7.24
CA LYS A 216 -16.65 5.99 7.00
C LYS A 216 -15.36 5.43 6.37
N PHE A 217 -14.72 6.17 5.48
CA PHE A 217 -13.48 5.75 4.84
C PHE A 217 -12.26 5.79 5.79
N TYR A 218 -12.25 6.71 6.76
CA TYR A 218 -11.17 6.82 7.75
C TYR A 218 -11.22 5.73 8.82
N VAL A 219 -12.42 5.24 9.14
CA VAL A 219 -12.63 4.18 10.14
C VAL A 219 -12.78 2.78 9.52
N ALA A 220 -12.85 2.69 8.19
CA ALA A 220 -12.89 1.42 7.48
C ALA A 220 -11.58 0.64 7.67
N LEU A 221 -11.72 -0.69 7.64
CA LEU A 221 -10.60 -1.61 7.67
C LEU A 221 -9.71 -1.40 6.44
N ARG A 222 -8.42 -1.71 6.57
CA ARG A 222 -7.46 -1.38 5.53
C ARG A 222 -6.60 -2.59 5.17
N PRO A 223 -7.10 -3.46 4.28
CA PRO A 223 -6.29 -4.49 3.64
C PRO A 223 -5.12 -3.86 2.89
N ASP A 224 -4.04 -4.62 2.76
CA ASP A 224 -2.85 -4.13 2.07
C ASP A 224 -3.09 -3.91 0.57
N MET A 225 -3.79 -4.85 -0.09
CA MET A 225 -4.15 -4.74 -1.52
C MET A 225 -5.56 -5.23 -1.80
N MET A 226 -6.31 -4.46 -2.59
CA MET A 226 -7.56 -4.89 -3.23
C MET A 226 -7.37 -4.91 -4.74
N VAL A 227 -7.87 -5.97 -5.38
CA VAL A 227 -7.79 -6.16 -6.82
C VAL A 227 -9.19 -6.34 -7.38
N TYR A 228 -9.44 -5.66 -8.51
CA TYR A 228 -10.70 -5.72 -9.23
C TYR A 228 -10.45 -6.19 -10.66
N GLY A 229 -11.30 -7.07 -11.16
CA GLY A 229 -11.38 -7.49 -12.54
C GLY A 229 -11.91 -6.38 -13.43
N GLY A 230 -11.19 -6.08 -14.50
CA GLY A 230 -11.51 -5.03 -15.47
C GLY A 230 -10.83 -3.70 -15.15
N VAL A 231 -11.24 -2.66 -15.89
CA VAL A 231 -10.73 -1.30 -15.73
C VAL A 231 -11.60 -0.54 -14.73
N VAL A 232 -11.22 -0.59 -13.45
CA VAL A 232 -11.91 0.08 -12.34
C VAL A 232 -11.12 1.32 -11.97
N MET A 233 -11.64 2.48 -12.38
CA MET A 233 -10.98 3.78 -12.14
C MET A 233 -11.42 4.47 -10.84
N ASP A 234 -12.45 3.94 -10.18
CA ASP A 234 -12.92 4.42 -8.89
C ASP A 234 -13.62 3.30 -8.10
N ILE A 235 -13.22 3.11 -6.84
CA ILE A 235 -13.84 2.15 -5.92
C ILE A 235 -14.65 2.80 -4.80
N ALA A 236 -14.68 4.13 -4.72
CA ALA A 236 -15.47 4.82 -3.71
C ALA A 236 -16.95 4.49 -3.90
N ASP A 237 -17.63 4.17 -2.79
CA ASP A 237 -19.07 3.96 -2.74
C ASP A 237 -19.63 4.44 -1.39
N PRO A 238 -19.68 5.78 -1.15
CA PRO A 238 -20.05 6.35 0.15
C PRO A 238 -21.41 5.88 0.74
N PRO A 239 -22.45 5.61 -0.07
CA PRO A 239 -23.71 5.04 0.41
C PRO A 239 -23.55 3.64 1.02
N SER A 240 -22.59 2.85 0.54
CA SER A 240 -22.36 1.48 0.98
C SER A 240 -21.66 1.36 2.33
N ASP A 241 -21.73 0.15 2.87
CA ASP A 241 -21.04 -0.27 4.09
C ASP A 241 -20.44 -1.68 3.88
N PRO A 242 -19.10 -1.82 3.72
CA PRO A 242 -18.08 -0.77 3.77
C PRO A 242 -18.21 0.26 2.62
N PRO A 243 -17.63 1.47 2.72
CA PRO A 243 -17.88 2.58 1.78
C PRO A 243 -17.12 2.42 0.44
N ILE A 244 -16.93 1.19 -0.02
CA ILE A 244 -16.29 0.87 -1.29
C ILE A 244 -17.03 -0.24 -2.01
N LYS A 245 -16.84 -0.31 -3.32
CA LYS A 245 -17.27 -1.43 -4.15
C LYS A 245 -16.65 -2.73 -3.63
N LYS A 246 -17.39 -3.85 -3.77
CA LYS A 246 -16.87 -5.17 -3.42
C LYS A 246 -15.66 -5.52 -4.31
N PRO A 247 -14.48 -5.86 -3.75
CA PRO A 247 -13.33 -6.32 -4.52
C PRO A 247 -13.51 -7.75 -5.01
N ASP A 248 -12.90 -8.09 -6.15
CA ASP A 248 -12.86 -9.47 -6.65
C ASP A 248 -11.81 -10.29 -5.87
N PHE A 249 -10.70 -9.66 -5.48
CA PHE A 249 -9.63 -10.31 -4.72
C PHE A 249 -9.04 -9.37 -3.64
N ILE A 250 -8.63 -9.93 -2.51
CA ILE A 250 -7.82 -9.23 -1.48
C ILE A 250 -6.50 -9.96 -1.26
N VAL A 251 -5.40 -9.20 -1.18
CA VAL A 251 -4.08 -9.72 -0.78
C VAL A 251 -3.62 -8.98 0.48
N GLU A 252 -3.37 -9.71 1.56
CA GLU A 252 -2.81 -9.19 2.81
C GLU A 252 -1.37 -9.70 2.99
N CYS A 253 -0.44 -8.84 3.37
CA CYS A 253 0.96 -9.21 3.54
C CYS A 253 1.37 -9.21 5.02
N LYS A 254 2.19 -10.18 5.44
CA LYS A 254 2.79 -10.24 6.77
C LYS A 254 4.30 -10.43 6.67
N GLU A 255 5.04 -9.41 7.07
CA GLU A 255 6.50 -9.32 6.92
C GLU A 255 7.28 -9.85 8.13
N LEU A 256 6.65 -9.94 9.30
CA LEU A 256 7.33 -10.36 10.53
C LEU A 256 7.23 -11.87 10.71
N ASP A 257 8.14 -12.44 11.48
CA ASP A 257 8.11 -13.86 11.86
C ASP A 257 7.15 -14.13 13.03
N ASP A 258 6.90 -13.13 13.87
CA ASP A 258 6.06 -13.22 15.07
C ASP A 258 4.66 -12.61 14.89
N TRP A 259 4.26 -12.31 13.65
CA TRP A 259 3.07 -11.49 13.38
C TRP A 259 1.79 -12.08 14.01
N TYR A 260 1.65 -13.41 14.01
CA TYR A 260 0.49 -14.12 14.55
C TYR A 260 0.33 -13.98 16.07
N GLY A 261 1.43 -13.78 16.80
CA GLY A 261 1.44 -13.60 18.25
C GLY A 261 1.07 -12.19 18.69
N ARG A 262 0.96 -11.25 17.74
CA ARG A 262 0.69 -9.84 18.05
C ARG A 262 -0.78 -9.64 18.35
N VAL A 263 -1.02 -8.89 19.43
CA VAL A 263 -2.33 -8.50 19.91
C VAL A 263 -2.50 -7.00 19.72
N ARG A 264 -3.62 -6.61 19.13
CA ARG A 264 -4.09 -5.23 19.11
C ARG A 264 -5.17 -5.06 20.17
N ASP A 265 -4.99 -4.07 21.04
CA ASP A 265 -6.04 -3.62 21.95
C ASP A 265 -7.03 -2.76 21.15
N LEU A 266 -8.18 -3.34 20.83
CA LEU A 266 -9.34 -2.62 20.33
C LEU A 266 -10.21 -2.24 21.54
N LYS A 267 -10.50 -0.95 21.72
CA LYS A 267 -11.38 -0.54 22.82
C LYS A 267 -12.81 -1.05 22.53
N GLY A 268 -13.32 -1.96 23.37
CA GLY A 268 -14.74 -2.34 23.50
C GLY A 268 -15.08 -3.85 23.47
N GLN A 269 -15.58 -4.38 24.60
CA GLN A 269 -16.37 -5.63 24.94
C GLN A 269 -15.76 -7.06 24.91
N LEU A 270 -15.62 -7.71 26.08
CA LEU A 270 -14.92 -9.00 26.31
C LEU A 270 -15.50 -10.31 25.71
N SER A 271 -14.54 -11.12 25.25
CA SER A 271 -14.30 -12.56 25.52
C SER A 271 -15.06 -13.68 24.79
N LYS A 272 -15.83 -13.36 23.76
CA LYS A 272 -16.11 -14.33 22.69
C LYS A 272 -15.63 -13.75 21.36
N PRO A 273 -15.15 -14.56 20.40
CA PRO A 273 -14.97 -14.05 19.04
C PRO A 273 -16.30 -13.44 18.62
N LEU A 274 -16.30 -12.13 18.40
CA LEU A 274 -17.48 -11.42 17.91
C LEU A 274 -17.87 -12.08 16.59
N SER A 275 -19.13 -12.43 16.43
CA SER A 275 -19.67 -12.68 15.09
C SER A 275 -19.47 -11.44 14.22
N ALA A 276 -19.39 -11.62 12.90
CA ALA A 276 -19.26 -10.50 11.97
C ALA A 276 -20.38 -9.45 12.16
N GLU A 277 -21.56 -9.88 12.62
CA GLU A 277 -22.70 -9.02 12.94
C GLU A 277 -22.52 -8.22 14.25
N GLU A 278 -21.99 -8.83 15.31
CA GLU A 278 -21.70 -8.16 16.57
C GLU A 278 -20.57 -7.13 16.42
N TRP A 279 -19.58 -7.42 15.56
CA TRP A 279 -18.54 -6.46 15.19
C TRP A 279 -19.12 -5.29 14.38
N ARG A 280 -19.97 -5.59 13.38
CA ARG A 280 -20.70 -4.58 12.59
C ARG A 280 -21.56 -3.68 13.48
N PHE A 281 -22.20 -4.24 14.51
CA PHE A 281 -23.00 -3.50 15.49
C PHE A 281 -22.16 -2.60 16.41
N LEU A 282 -21.06 -3.09 16.99
CA LEU A 282 -20.15 -2.29 17.81
C LEU A 282 -19.47 -1.17 17.00
N TRP A 283 -19.22 -1.43 15.72
CA TRP A 283 -18.69 -0.46 14.77
C TRP A 283 -19.73 0.62 14.40
N LEU A 284 -20.99 0.24 14.13
CA LEU A 284 -22.12 1.18 13.98
C LEU A 284 -22.33 2.04 15.24
N LYS A 285 -22.14 1.46 16.43
CA LYS A 285 -22.22 2.16 17.72
C LYS A 285 -21.11 3.20 17.89
N GLY A 286 -19.86 2.86 17.55
CA GLY A 286 -18.74 3.81 17.53
C GLY A 286 -18.88 4.90 16.47
N LEU A 287 -19.56 4.61 15.35
CA LEU A 287 -19.92 5.58 14.31
C LEU A 287 -20.88 6.65 14.84
N TRP A 288 -21.86 6.25 15.67
CA TRP A 288 -22.84 7.13 16.31
C TRP A 288 -22.28 7.98 17.45
N ASP A 289 -21.38 7.42 18.27
CA ASP A 289 -20.73 8.16 19.36
C ASP A 289 -19.90 9.34 18.84
N GLY A 290 -19.22 9.19 17.70
CA GLY A 290 -18.50 10.28 17.03
C GLY A 290 -19.42 11.30 16.34
N LEU A 291 -20.58 10.86 15.85
CA LEU A 291 -21.59 11.72 15.21
C LEU A 291 -22.30 12.63 16.23
N ALA A 292 -22.58 12.12 17.44
CA ALA A 292 -23.27 12.86 18.50
C ALA A 292 -22.45 14.04 19.04
N ASP A 293 -21.12 13.89 19.18
CA ASP A 293 -20.22 14.97 19.59
C ASP A 293 -20.08 16.05 18.50
N ALA A 294 -20.16 15.67 17.21
CA ALA A 294 -20.11 16.60 16.08
C ALA A 294 -21.47 17.30 15.78
N MET A 295 -22.60 16.68 16.14
CA MET A 295 -23.96 17.19 15.86
C MET A 295 -24.62 17.93 17.04
N GLY A 296 -23.97 18.06 18.19
CA GLY A 296 -24.50 18.81 19.34
C GLY A 296 -25.77 18.22 19.96
N VAL A 297 -26.05 16.94 19.72
CA VAL A 297 -27.21 16.23 20.30
C VAL A 297 -26.89 15.88 21.75
N LYS A 298 -27.83 16.14 22.67
CA LYS A 298 -27.58 16.06 24.13
C LYS A 298 -27.24 14.62 24.58
N ARG A 299 -25.98 14.44 24.97
CA ARG A 299 -25.34 13.32 25.68
C ARG A 299 -26.19 12.50 26.66
N LYS A 300 -27.25 13.07 27.25
CA LYS A 300 -27.96 12.52 28.41
C LYS A 300 -28.84 11.29 28.14
N GLU A 301 -29.25 11.03 26.89
CA GLU A 301 -30.00 9.81 26.57
C GLU A 301 -29.09 8.60 26.26
N VAL A 302 -27.89 8.83 25.73
CA VAL A 302 -26.91 7.78 25.40
C VAL A 302 -26.13 7.30 26.63
N ILE A 303 -25.82 8.20 27.57
CA ILE A 303 -25.03 7.91 28.78
C ILE A 303 -25.70 6.88 29.71
N ARG A 304 -27.03 6.74 29.69
CA ARG A 304 -27.73 5.87 30.63
C ARG A 304 -27.51 4.37 30.35
N MET A 305 -26.96 4.01 29.19
CA MET A 305 -26.59 2.62 28.82
C MET A 305 -25.09 2.30 29.01
N PHE A 306 -24.26 3.24 29.46
CA PHE A 306 -22.79 3.10 29.53
C PHE A 306 -22.26 3.08 30.96
N ARG A 307 -22.58 2.03 31.71
CA ARG A 307 -21.80 1.62 32.88
C ARG A 307 -21.49 0.13 32.74
N GLU A 308 -20.30 -0.16 32.20
CA GLU A 308 -19.42 -1.32 32.45
C GLU A 308 -18.47 -1.51 31.24
N GLU A 309 -17.27 -0.94 31.34
CA GLU A 309 -16.24 -0.91 30.28
C GLU A 309 -15.22 -2.05 30.42
N ARG A 310 -14.93 -2.80 29.34
CA ARG A 310 -13.72 -3.66 29.18
C ARG A 310 -13.26 -3.72 27.70
N SER A 311 -11.94 -3.84 27.44
CA SER A 311 -11.29 -3.82 26.12
C SER A 311 -11.20 -5.20 25.42
N ILE A 312 -11.23 -5.25 24.08
CA ILE A 312 -10.99 -6.46 23.27
C ILE A 312 -9.53 -6.54 22.84
N ARG A 313 -8.97 -7.74 22.94
CA ARG A 313 -7.68 -8.10 22.40
C ARG A 313 -7.89 -8.90 21.11
N LEU A 314 -7.57 -8.30 19.97
CA LEU A 314 -7.65 -8.96 18.66
C LEU A 314 -6.25 -9.40 18.23
N ARG A 315 -6.06 -10.70 17.96
CA ARG A 315 -4.83 -11.20 17.36
C ARG A 315 -4.79 -10.84 15.87
N GLU A 316 -3.61 -10.69 15.29
CA GLU A 316 -3.48 -10.40 13.86
C GLU A 316 -4.22 -11.41 12.93
N PRO A 317 -4.24 -12.74 13.18
CA PRO A 317 -5.02 -13.67 12.34
C PRO A 317 -6.51 -13.33 12.29
N GLN A 318 -7.07 -12.90 13.42
CA GLN A 318 -8.48 -12.51 13.52
C GLN A 318 -8.75 -11.20 12.75
N LEU A 319 -7.77 -10.29 12.68
CA LEU A 319 -7.86 -9.10 11.83
C LEU A 319 -7.89 -9.47 10.34
N VAL A 320 -7.12 -10.47 9.92
CA VAL A 320 -7.14 -10.97 8.53
C VAL A 320 -8.50 -11.59 8.20
N GLN A 321 -9.04 -12.42 9.08
CA GLN A 321 -10.39 -12.98 8.94
C GLN A 321 -11.44 -11.88 8.80
N LEU A 322 -11.32 -10.84 9.61
CA LEU A 322 -12.24 -9.71 9.59
C LEU A 322 -12.23 -8.97 8.24
N TYR A 323 -11.08 -8.82 7.57
CA TYR A 323 -11.03 -8.26 6.22
C TYR A 323 -11.90 -9.06 5.24
N ARG A 324 -11.81 -10.39 5.29
CA ARG A 324 -12.64 -11.26 4.45
C ARG A 324 -14.12 -11.11 4.78
N SER A 325 -14.48 -11.11 6.06
CA SER A 325 -15.88 -11.02 6.48
C SER A 325 -16.54 -9.69 6.14
N VAL A 326 -15.79 -8.58 6.23
CA VAL A 326 -16.29 -7.23 5.98
C VAL A 326 -16.38 -6.93 4.49
N TYR A 327 -15.33 -7.21 3.71
CA TYR A 327 -15.30 -6.86 2.29
C TYR A 327 -15.92 -7.94 1.38
N ARG A 328 -16.03 -9.18 1.89
CA ARG A 328 -16.60 -10.33 1.17
C ARG A 328 -16.06 -10.47 -0.26
N PRO A 329 -14.73 -10.45 -0.46
CA PRO A 329 -14.17 -10.66 -1.80
C PRO A 329 -14.49 -12.08 -2.28
N ASP A 330 -14.45 -12.29 -3.60
CA ASP A 330 -14.62 -13.65 -4.13
C ASP A 330 -13.51 -14.55 -3.58
N GLU A 331 -12.26 -14.06 -3.58
CA GLU A 331 -11.11 -14.74 -3.02
C GLU A 331 -10.21 -13.82 -2.17
N MET A 332 -9.48 -14.41 -1.24
CA MET A 332 -8.53 -13.69 -0.41
C MET A 332 -7.29 -14.54 -0.14
N ALA A 333 -6.12 -13.91 -0.25
CA ALA A 333 -4.84 -14.52 0.07
C ALA A 333 -4.12 -13.77 1.20
N LEU A 334 -3.46 -14.54 2.06
CA LEU A 334 -2.45 -14.05 3.00
C LEU A 334 -1.07 -14.45 2.46
N VAL A 335 -0.19 -13.48 2.26
CA VAL A 335 1.20 -13.68 1.88
C VAL A 335 2.08 -13.46 3.10
N SER A 336 2.64 -14.54 3.66
CA SER A 336 3.54 -14.46 4.80
C SER A 336 4.99 -14.61 4.36
N ARG A 337 5.86 -13.66 4.76
CA ARG A 337 7.29 -13.73 4.49
C ARG A 337 7.95 -14.92 5.19
N ALA A 338 7.51 -15.20 6.41
CA ALA A 338 8.08 -16.21 7.28
C ALA A 338 7.07 -17.31 7.53
N ARG A 339 7.55 -18.47 7.98
CA ARG A 339 6.72 -19.63 8.28
C ARG A 339 5.60 -19.32 9.26
N VAL A 340 4.37 -19.67 8.89
CA VAL A 340 3.16 -19.57 9.70
C VAL A 340 2.97 -20.89 10.48
N PRO A 341 2.70 -20.84 11.80
CA PRO A 341 2.36 -22.04 12.56
C PRO A 341 1.15 -22.77 11.96
N GLY A 342 1.18 -24.11 11.94
CA GLY A 342 0.11 -24.94 11.33
C GLY A 342 -1.28 -24.57 11.83
N GLU A 343 -1.45 -24.41 13.14
CA GLU A 343 -2.72 -24.03 13.75
C GLU A 343 -3.27 -22.69 13.23
N VAL A 344 -2.39 -21.70 13.00
CA VAL A 344 -2.77 -20.38 12.48
C VAL A 344 -3.13 -20.48 11.00
N ARG A 345 -2.42 -21.31 10.25
CA ARG A 345 -2.72 -21.58 8.84
C ARG A 345 -4.09 -22.24 8.71
N ASP A 346 -4.33 -23.32 9.46
CA ASP A 346 -5.60 -24.05 9.48
C ASP A 346 -6.75 -23.11 9.89
N GLU A 347 -6.52 -22.25 10.89
CA GLU A 347 -7.47 -21.21 11.33
C GLU A 347 -7.84 -20.24 10.19
N LEU A 348 -6.90 -19.84 9.33
CA LEU A 348 -7.15 -18.94 8.21
C LEU A 348 -7.79 -19.64 7.01
N GLU A 349 -7.29 -20.83 6.65
CA GLU A 349 -7.81 -21.63 5.54
C GLU A 349 -9.25 -22.09 5.80
N ALA A 350 -9.59 -22.42 7.05
CA ALA A 350 -10.98 -22.69 7.47
C ALA A 350 -11.92 -21.50 7.27
N HIS A 351 -11.39 -20.27 7.22
CA HIS A 351 -12.15 -19.06 6.90
C HIS A 351 -12.12 -18.72 5.38
N GLY A 352 -11.60 -19.61 4.54
CA GLY A 352 -11.51 -19.43 3.09
C GLY A 352 -10.44 -18.41 2.68
N ILE A 353 -9.37 -18.26 3.47
CA ILE A 353 -8.21 -17.43 3.14
C ILE A 353 -7.08 -18.37 2.72
N LYS A 354 -6.60 -18.22 1.48
CA LYS A 354 -5.46 -18.99 0.98
C LYS A 354 -4.16 -18.47 1.60
N VAL A 355 -3.33 -19.34 2.15
CA VAL A 355 -2.09 -18.95 2.84
C VAL A 355 -0.87 -19.30 2.00
N TYR A 356 -0.21 -18.27 1.47
CA TYR A 356 1.09 -18.36 0.82
C TYR A 356 2.17 -18.18 1.89
N ASP A 357 2.72 -19.30 2.36
CA ASP A 357 3.62 -19.36 3.51
C ASP A 357 5.10 -19.37 3.11
N ASP A 358 5.96 -18.90 4.02
CA ASP A 358 7.42 -18.86 3.89
C ASP A 358 7.87 -18.20 2.59
N VAL A 359 7.17 -17.18 2.10
CA VAL A 359 7.44 -16.62 0.76
C VAL A 359 8.84 -15.99 0.69
N GLY A 360 9.32 -15.41 1.78
CA GLY A 360 10.61 -14.71 1.79
C GLY A 360 10.64 -13.62 0.71
N PHE A 361 11.70 -13.59 -0.09
CA PHE A 361 11.81 -12.78 -1.32
C PHE A 361 11.95 -13.69 -2.55
N ARG A 362 11.18 -14.80 -2.59
CA ARG A 362 11.22 -15.82 -3.64
C ARG A 362 10.08 -15.63 -4.65
N PRO A 363 10.34 -15.15 -5.88
CA PRO A 363 9.34 -14.97 -6.94
C PRO A 363 8.44 -16.19 -7.18
N GLU A 364 9.05 -17.37 -7.24
CA GLU A 364 8.40 -18.64 -7.55
C GLU A 364 7.30 -19.02 -6.55
N ARG A 365 7.37 -18.46 -5.33
CA ARG A 365 6.36 -18.67 -4.28
C ARG A 365 5.09 -17.84 -4.48
N LEU A 366 5.06 -16.94 -5.47
CA LEU A 366 3.93 -16.08 -5.80
C LEU A 366 3.30 -16.41 -7.16
N GLU A 367 3.82 -17.39 -7.90
CA GLU A 367 3.32 -17.76 -9.24
C GLU A 367 1.86 -18.18 -9.21
N GLU A 368 1.49 -19.09 -8.29
CA GLU A 368 0.09 -19.52 -8.14
C GLU A 368 -0.83 -18.35 -7.75
N LEU A 369 -0.37 -17.41 -6.92
CA LEU A 369 -1.14 -16.21 -6.59
C LEU A 369 -1.32 -15.30 -7.81
N ALA A 370 -0.28 -15.13 -8.64
CA ALA A 370 -0.37 -14.35 -9.87
C ALA A 370 -1.39 -14.96 -10.84
N HIS A 371 -1.39 -16.28 -10.97
CA HIS A 371 -2.35 -17.00 -11.81
C HIS A 371 -3.79 -16.87 -11.30
N GLU A 372 -4.00 -16.98 -9.98
CA GLU A 372 -5.30 -16.75 -9.34
C GLU A 372 -5.82 -15.32 -9.59
N LEU A 373 -4.95 -14.32 -9.49
CA LEU A 373 -5.30 -12.94 -9.82
C LEU A 373 -5.68 -12.80 -11.30
N LEU A 374 -4.91 -13.39 -12.21
CA LEU A 374 -5.18 -13.35 -13.65
C LEU A 374 -6.52 -13.98 -14.00
N SER A 375 -6.93 -15.03 -13.29
CA SER A 375 -8.27 -15.64 -13.43
C SER A 375 -9.44 -14.69 -13.13
N LYS A 376 -9.18 -13.57 -12.44
CA LYS A 376 -10.17 -12.51 -12.16
C LYS A 376 -10.19 -11.40 -13.20
N ALA A 377 -9.31 -11.45 -14.20
CA ALA A 377 -9.26 -10.44 -15.24
C ALA A 377 -10.59 -10.40 -16.01
N ARG A 378 -11.03 -9.19 -16.36
CA ARG A 378 -12.24 -8.96 -17.18
C ARG A 378 -11.90 -8.07 -18.37
N PRO A 379 -12.64 -8.16 -19.49
CA PRO A 379 -12.34 -7.40 -20.70
C PRO A 379 -12.14 -5.91 -20.42
N ALA A 380 -11.06 -5.36 -20.99
CA ALA A 380 -10.67 -3.97 -20.84
C ALA A 380 -11.39 -3.06 -21.87
N GLY A 381 -12.71 -3.17 -22.02
CA GLY A 381 -13.39 -2.48 -23.13
C GLY A 381 -12.89 -2.97 -24.51
N GLU A 382 -12.81 -2.10 -25.52
CA GLU A 382 -12.33 -2.47 -26.87
C GLU A 382 -11.00 -3.22 -26.79
N ALA A 383 -10.95 -4.36 -27.46
CA ALA A 383 -9.85 -5.31 -27.34
C ALA A 383 -8.53 -4.71 -27.87
N ASP A 384 -7.42 -4.99 -27.18
CA ASP A 384 -6.10 -4.47 -27.56
C ASP A 384 -5.60 -5.20 -28.81
N LEU A 385 -5.97 -4.67 -29.99
CA LEU A 385 -5.61 -5.21 -31.31
C LEU A 385 -4.13 -5.55 -31.43
N LEU A 386 -3.22 -4.75 -30.85
CA LEU A 386 -1.78 -5.04 -30.94
C LEU A 386 -1.38 -6.24 -30.09
N ALA A 387 -2.00 -6.43 -28.93
CA ALA A 387 -1.76 -7.61 -28.09
C ALA A 387 -2.34 -8.87 -28.75
N GLU A 388 -3.50 -8.78 -29.38
CA GLU A 388 -4.08 -9.88 -30.16
C GLU A 388 -3.18 -10.28 -31.33
N VAL A 389 -2.71 -9.30 -32.11
CA VAL A 389 -1.77 -9.57 -33.22
C VAL A 389 -0.48 -10.19 -32.69
N ALA A 390 0.08 -9.67 -31.59
CA ALA A 390 1.28 -10.24 -31.00
C ALA A 390 1.08 -11.71 -30.57
N SER A 391 -0.09 -12.03 -30.00
CA SER A 391 -0.46 -13.41 -29.65
C SER A 391 -0.56 -14.32 -30.88
N ILE A 392 -1.22 -13.86 -31.95
CA ILE A 392 -1.30 -14.59 -33.24
C ILE A 392 0.10 -14.85 -33.81
N LEU A 393 1.03 -13.92 -33.62
CA LEU A 393 2.42 -14.04 -34.05
C LEU A 393 3.31 -14.84 -33.07
N GLY A 394 2.77 -15.30 -31.94
CA GLY A 394 3.52 -16.04 -30.92
C GLY A 394 4.54 -15.19 -30.15
N LEU A 395 4.38 -13.86 -30.14
CA LEU A 395 5.28 -12.92 -29.48
C LEU A 395 4.95 -12.80 -27.99
N LYS A 396 5.83 -13.32 -27.13
CA LYS A 396 5.71 -13.17 -25.67
C LYS A 396 6.10 -11.77 -25.18
N GLN A 397 7.03 -11.12 -25.87
CA GLN A 397 7.47 -9.75 -25.63
C GLN A 397 7.62 -9.05 -26.98
N PHE A 398 7.17 -7.80 -27.09
CA PHE A 398 7.25 -7.05 -28.34
C PHE A 398 7.29 -5.55 -28.09
N ASP A 399 7.99 -4.84 -28.97
CA ASP A 399 7.92 -3.38 -29.04
C ASP A 399 6.63 -2.99 -29.77
N ARG A 400 5.77 -2.23 -29.07
CA ARG A 400 4.46 -1.83 -29.60
C ARG A 400 4.56 -0.85 -30.76
N GLU A 401 5.55 0.05 -30.76
CA GLU A 401 5.73 1.04 -31.83
C GLU A 401 6.27 0.36 -33.09
N ALA A 402 7.22 -0.57 -32.92
CA ALA A 402 7.71 -1.41 -34.00
C ALA A 402 6.58 -2.27 -34.59
N LEU A 403 5.81 -2.98 -33.75
CA LEU A 403 4.71 -3.82 -34.21
C LEU A 403 3.64 -2.99 -34.93
N ARG A 404 3.29 -1.82 -34.39
CA ARG A 404 2.34 -0.90 -35.03
C ARG A 404 2.85 -0.46 -36.41
N LYS A 405 4.14 -0.11 -36.52
CA LYS A 405 4.74 0.32 -37.79
C LYS A 405 4.67 -0.79 -38.84
N VAL A 406 5.07 -2.01 -38.47
CA VAL A 406 5.02 -3.19 -39.34
C VAL A 406 3.58 -3.51 -39.75
N LEU A 407 2.61 -3.43 -38.83
CA LEU A 407 1.20 -3.65 -39.17
C LEU A 407 0.67 -2.62 -40.15
N LEU A 408 1.04 -1.35 -40.00
CA LEU A 408 0.64 -0.30 -40.95
C LEU A 408 1.31 -0.49 -42.33
N GLU A 409 2.53 -0.99 -42.38
CA GLU A 409 3.20 -1.36 -43.64
C GLU A 409 2.49 -2.54 -44.30
N LEU A 410 2.20 -3.61 -43.56
CA LEU A 410 1.46 -4.78 -44.07
C LEU A 410 0.05 -4.41 -44.56
N VAL A 411 -0.66 -3.54 -43.82
CA VAL A 411 -1.98 -3.04 -44.25
C VAL A 411 -1.88 -2.22 -45.53
N ARG A 412 -0.78 -1.50 -45.77
CA ARG A 412 -0.56 -0.77 -47.03
C ARG A 412 -0.27 -1.72 -48.18
N GLU A 413 0.54 -2.76 -47.95
CA GLU A 413 0.87 -3.78 -48.94
C GLU A 413 -0.37 -4.58 -49.35
N GLU A 414 -1.21 -4.96 -48.38
CA GLU A 414 -2.39 -5.80 -48.57
C GLU A 414 -3.70 -5.00 -48.62
N ALA A 415 -3.64 -3.68 -48.90
CA ALA A 415 -4.77 -2.77 -48.79
C ALA A 415 -6.00 -3.23 -49.61
N ASP A 416 -5.78 -3.72 -50.83
CA ASP A 416 -6.85 -4.17 -51.71
C ASP A 416 -7.47 -5.50 -51.26
N VAL A 417 -6.67 -6.40 -50.68
CA VAL A 417 -7.16 -7.66 -50.10
C VAL A 417 -7.99 -7.36 -48.84
N LEU A 418 -7.49 -6.45 -47.99
CA LEU A 418 -8.18 -6.01 -46.78
C LEU A 418 -9.54 -5.37 -47.11
N ARG A 419 -9.58 -4.46 -48.11
CA ARG A 419 -10.82 -3.85 -48.59
C ARG A 419 -11.85 -4.88 -49.05
N LYS A 420 -11.42 -5.86 -49.87
CA LYS A 420 -12.31 -6.93 -50.36
C LYS A 420 -12.90 -7.79 -49.23
N ARG A 421 -12.09 -8.09 -48.21
CA ARG A 421 -12.56 -8.86 -47.04
C ARG A 421 -13.50 -8.05 -46.16
N LEU A 422 -13.23 -6.76 -45.96
CA LEU A 422 -14.12 -5.87 -45.20
C LEU A 422 -15.45 -5.68 -45.91
N SER A 423 -15.45 -5.51 -47.23
CA SER A 423 -16.69 -5.42 -48.02
C SER A 423 -17.49 -6.72 -48.06
N ALA A 424 -16.86 -7.86 -47.85
CA ALA A 424 -17.54 -9.15 -47.72
C ALA A 424 -18.10 -9.41 -46.30
N SER A 425 -17.71 -8.61 -45.30
CA SER A 425 -17.98 -8.85 -43.88
C SER A 425 -18.84 -7.75 -43.21
N GLY A 426 -19.22 -6.70 -43.93
CA GLY A 426 -20.04 -5.57 -43.44
C GLY A 426 -21.42 -5.49 -44.11
N PRO A 427 -22.43 -4.87 -43.47
CA PRO A 427 -23.80 -4.80 -44.00
C PRO A 427 -23.85 -3.92 -45.26
N ASN A 428 -24.64 -4.37 -46.26
CA ASN A 428 -24.87 -3.65 -47.52
C ASN A 428 -25.22 -2.17 -47.27
N ASP A 429 -24.46 -1.29 -47.91
CA ASP A 429 -24.63 0.16 -47.92
C ASP A 429 -25.83 0.58 -48.81
N GLU A 430 -26.98 -0.08 -48.68
CA GLU A 430 -28.22 0.20 -49.44
C GLU A 430 -29.34 0.84 -48.59
N GLY A 431 -29.04 1.25 -47.35
CA GLY A 431 -30.04 1.76 -46.40
C GLY A 431 -30.29 3.27 -46.39
N MET A 432 -29.71 4.06 -47.29
CA MET A 432 -29.81 5.53 -47.24
C MET A 432 -30.32 6.14 -48.55
N ARG A 433 -31.60 5.87 -48.87
CA ARG A 433 -32.42 6.74 -49.75
C ARG A 433 -33.90 6.37 -49.62
N LYS A 434 -34.66 7.18 -48.88
CA LYS A 434 -35.98 7.77 -49.24
C LYS A 434 -36.71 8.23 -47.98
N TYR A 435 -36.61 9.53 -47.69
CA TYR A 435 -37.78 10.27 -47.23
C TYR A 435 -38.20 11.18 -48.40
N PRO A 436 -39.34 10.93 -49.06
CA PRO A 436 -40.03 11.97 -49.80
C PRO A 436 -40.81 12.82 -48.79
N GLY A 437 -40.75 14.14 -48.95
CA GLY A 437 -41.43 15.08 -48.06
C GLY A 437 -42.95 15.02 -48.15
N THR A 438 -43.57 15.36 -47.03
CA THR A 438 -44.50 16.48 -46.83
C THR A 438 -44.57 16.79 -45.35
#